data_AF-A0A956F5C9-F1
#
_entry.id   AF-A0A956F5C9-F1
#
_cell.length_a   1.000
_cell.length_b   1.000
_cell.length_c   1.000
_cell.angle_alpha   90.00
_cell.angle_beta   90.00
_cell.angle_gamma   90.00
#
_symmetry.space_group_name_H-M   'P 1'
#
loop_
_entity.id
_entity.type
_entity.pdbx_description
1 polymer ?
#
loop_
_entity_poly.entity_id
_entity_poly.type
_entity_poly.pdbx_seq_one_letter_code
_entity_poly.pdbx_strand_id
1 'polypeptide(L)'
;MSAEETVSPGLELGLSRDPDLEALPEPRRPGRRLTLVTMSVTLVLSLVMAYALRGQASYALASGSPQDVGYLTDVQLGPALENHYVRGEALLASDSAVRYSRPLESDSYRLAHVAGNERIWVEVRVPDGLEGPHFVPPSSFVGRLVPLEKSGLSHNDLDRAVTASGGSMPKDAWLL
;
A
#
# COMPACT_ATOMS: atom_id res chain seq x y z
N MET A 1 -7.98 -15.47 81.40
CA MET A 1 -8.27 -14.78 80.12
C MET A 1 -6.97 -14.73 79.35
N SER A 2 -6.69 -15.79 78.58
CA SER A 2 -5.56 -15.86 77.65
C SER A 2 -6.08 -16.57 76.42
N ALA A 3 -6.09 -15.87 75.30
CA ALA A 3 -6.53 -16.35 74.00
C ALA A 3 -5.46 -17.31 73.46
N GLU A 4 -5.88 -18.52 73.11
CA GLU A 4 -5.05 -19.48 72.38
C GLU A 4 -5.20 -19.15 70.88
N GLU A 5 -4.23 -18.39 70.39
CA GLU A 5 -4.11 -17.99 68.98
C GLU A 5 -3.76 -19.23 68.15
N THR A 6 -4.75 -19.75 67.44
CA THR A 6 -4.59 -20.88 66.51
C THR A 6 -3.91 -20.37 65.25
N VAL A 7 -2.59 -20.48 65.20
CA VAL A 7 -1.79 -20.25 64.00
C VAL A 7 -2.22 -21.29 62.94
N SER A 8 -2.90 -20.83 61.88
CA SER A 8 -3.14 -21.65 60.69
C SER A 8 -1.79 -22.04 60.06
N PRO A 9 -1.57 -23.33 59.75
CA PRO A 9 -0.36 -23.73 59.07
C PRO A 9 -0.39 -23.15 57.65
N GLY A 10 0.62 -22.35 57.34
CA GLY A 10 0.80 -21.76 56.02
C GLY A 10 0.86 -22.84 54.94
N LEU A 11 0.29 -22.53 53.77
CA LEU A 11 0.56 -23.26 52.54
C LEU A 11 2.06 -23.17 52.24
N GLU A 12 2.84 -24.13 52.75
CA GLU A 12 4.08 -24.52 52.09
C GLU A 12 3.67 -25.21 50.79
N LEU A 13 3.49 -24.40 49.74
CA LEU A 13 3.49 -24.85 48.35
C LEU A 13 4.92 -25.31 48.02
N GLY A 14 5.33 -26.42 48.61
CA GLY A 14 6.42 -27.22 48.11
C GLY A 14 6.09 -27.54 46.65
N LEU A 15 7.03 -27.21 45.76
CA LEU A 15 7.05 -27.65 44.36
C LEU A 15 7.27 -29.18 44.30
N SER A 16 6.46 -29.92 45.04
CA SER A 16 6.42 -31.36 45.07
C SER A 16 5.86 -31.80 43.73
N ARG A 17 6.68 -32.52 43.00
CA ARG A 17 6.42 -33.07 41.68
C ARG A 17 5.07 -33.81 41.70
N ASP A 18 4.08 -33.25 41.01
CA ASP A 18 2.69 -33.72 41.03
C ASP A 18 2.57 -35.02 40.21
N PRO A 19 2.31 -36.17 40.85
CA PRO A 19 2.25 -37.47 40.17
C PRO A 19 1.08 -37.54 39.19
N ASP A 20 0.02 -36.77 39.41
CA ASP A 20 -1.14 -36.74 38.52
C ASP A 20 -0.80 -36.04 37.19
N LEU A 21 0.13 -35.08 37.20
CA LEU A 21 0.65 -34.45 35.99
C LEU A 21 1.64 -35.34 35.23
N GLU A 22 2.40 -36.21 35.92
CA GLU A 22 3.31 -37.17 35.29
C GLU A 22 2.57 -38.37 34.67
N ALA A 23 1.41 -38.73 35.21
CA ALA A 23 0.57 -39.79 34.68
C ALA A 23 -0.18 -39.41 33.38
N LEU A 24 -0.13 -38.13 32.99
CA LEU A 24 -0.76 -37.68 31.76
C LEU A 24 -0.06 -38.28 30.53
N PRO A 25 -0.82 -38.84 29.57
CA PRO A 25 -0.23 -39.37 28.35
C PRO A 25 0.51 -38.27 27.60
N GLU A 26 1.68 -38.60 27.04
CA GLU A 26 2.49 -37.61 26.33
C GLU A 26 1.65 -36.90 25.25
N PRO A 27 1.62 -35.55 25.23
CA PRO A 27 0.80 -34.82 24.28
C PRO A 27 1.24 -35.18 22.86
N ARG A 28 0.26 -35.37 21.95
CA ARG A 28 0.49 -35.72 20.54
C ARG A 28 1.35 -34.64 19.88
N ARG A 29 2.67 -34.88 19.85
CA ARG A 29 3.71 -33.93 19.43
C ARG A 29 3.63 -33.40 17.98
N PRO A 30 3.10 -34.12 16.95
CA PRO A 30 3.10 -33.59 15.59
C PRO A 30 2.17 -32.39 15.41
N GLY A 31 1.06 -32.31 16.17
CA GLY A 31 0.15 -31.17 16.12
C GLY A 31 0.83 -29.86 16.50
N ARG A 32 1.65 -29.87 17.55
CA ARG A 32 2.39 -28.69 18.01
C ARG A 32 3.34 -28.14 16.94
N ARG A 33 4.07 -29.03 16.25
CA ARG A 33 4.99 -28.61 15.19
C ARG A 33 4.25 -28.02 14.00
N LEU A 34 3.15 -28.64 13.59
CA LEU A 34 2.32 -28.13 12.49
C LEU A 34 1.74 -26.75 12.83
N THR A 35 1.15 -26.59 14.02
CA THR A 35 0.61 -25.29 14.47
C THR A 35 1.68 -24.21 14.50
N LEU A 36 2.86 -24.49 15.06
CA LEU A 36 3.97 -23.53 15.09
C LEU A 36 4.41 -23.14 13.67
N VAL A 37 4.56 -24.11 12.76
CA VAL A 37 4.91 -23.84 11.36
C VAL A 37 3.85 -22.96 10.70
N THR A 38 2.57 -23.29 10.85
CA THR A 38 1.48 -22.49 10.30
C THR A 38 1.50 -21.07 10.85
N MET A 39 1.62 -20.89 12.17
CA MET A 39 1.69 -19.57 12.80
C MET A 39 2.90 -18.76 12.30
N SER A 40 4.06 -19.40 12.15
CA SER A 40 5.26 -18.75 11.61
C SER A 40 5.07 -18.31 10.16
N VAL A 41 4.48 -19.17 9.31
CA VAL A 41 4.21 -18.82 7.90
C VAL A 41 3.21 -17.67 7.82
N THR A 42 2.11 -17.73 8.59
CA THR A 42 1.11 -16.65 8.63
C THR A 42 1.73 -15.33 9.10
N LEU A 43 2.59 -15.35 10.13
CA LEU A 43 3.31 -14.17 10.60
C LEU A 43 4.18 -13.58 9.49
N VAL A 44 4.98 -14.40 8.81
CA VAL A 44 5.84 -13.95 7.71
C VAL A 44 5.00 -13.35 6.58
N LEU A 45 3.93 -14.01 6.15
CA LEU A 45 3.03 -13.50 5.10
C LEU A 45 2.39 -12.17 5.50
N SER A 46 2.01 -12.02 6.77
CA SER A 46 1.42 -10.78 7.29
C SER A 46 2.44 -9.63 7.28
N LEU A 47 3.70 -9.91 7.64
CA LEU A 47 4.79 -8.93 7.56
C LEU A 47 5.11 -8.53 6.12
N VAL A 48 5.15 -9.50 5.21
CA VAL A 48 5.34 -9.24 3.77
C VAL A 48 4.21 -8.37 3.23
N MET A 49 2.97 -8.68 3.58
CA MET A 49 1.81 -7.87 3.18
C MET A 49 1.89 -6.44 3.75
N ALA A 50 2.19 -6.29 5.04
CA ALA A 50 2.35 -4.97 5.66
C ALA A 50 3.45 -4.16 5.00
N TYR A 51 4.57 -4.79 4.63
CA TYR A 51 5.65 -4.13 3.89
C TYR A 51 5.23 -3.73 2.49
N ALA A 52 4.48 -4.57 1.76
CA ALA A 52 3.97 -4.25 0.43
C ALA A 52 2.97 -3.06 0.46
N LEU A 53 2.16 -2.97 1.52
CA LEU A 53 1.16 -1.91 1.69
C LEU A 53 1.71 -0.61 2.27
N ARG A 54 2.98 -0.56 2.69
CA ARG A 54 3.56 0.64 3.34
C ARG A 54 3.43 1.91 2.51
N GLY A 55 3.57 1.80 1.18
CA GLY A 55 3.43 2.93 0.26
C GLY A 55 1.99 3.46 0.24
N GLN A 56 1.01 2.56 0.18
CA GLN A 56 -0.41 2.90 0.24
C GLN A 56 -0.81 3.48 1.61
N ALA A 57 -0.27 2.93 2.70
CA ALA A 57 -0.46 3.48 4.03
C ALA A 57 0.13 4.89 4.15
N SER A 58 1.34 5.13 3.63
CA SER A 58 1.93 6.47 3.60
C SER A 58 1.15 7.43 2.70
N TYR A 59 0.57 6.94 1.61
CA TYR A 59 -0.30 7.72 0.73
C TYR A 59 -1.60 8.13 1.45
N ALA A 60 -2.24 7.20 2.17
CA ALA A 60 -3.50 7.43 2.88
C ALA A 60 -3.33 8.28 4.15
N LEU A 61 -2.21 8.14 4.86
CA LEU A 61 -1.97 8.84 6.13
C LEU A 61 -1.35 10.23 5.95
N ALA A 62 -0.76 10.53 4.80
CA ALA A 62 -0.21 11.85 4.56
C ALA A 62 -1.35 12.88 4.47
N SER A 63 -1.50 13.74 5.45
CA SER A 63 -2.42 14.89 5.38
C SER A 63 -1.68 16.13 4.88
N GLY A 64 -2.23 16.85 3.90
CA GLY A 64 -1.65 18.10 3.42
C GLY A 64 -2.59 18.85 2.47
N SER A 65 -2.59 20.18 2.54
CA SER A 65 -3.21 21.02 1.52
C SER A 65 -2.40 20.96 0.22
N PRO A 66 -3.04 20.98 -0.96
CA PRO A 66 -2.30 20.93 -2.22
C PRO A 66 -1.35 22.12 -2.32
N GLN A 67 -0.07 21.82 -2.49
CA GLN A 67 0.95 22.81 -2.81
C GLN A 67 0.84 23.15 -4.29
N ASP A 68 0.70 24.43 -4.61
CA ASP A 68 0.72 24.89 -5.99
C ASP A 68 2.16 24.81 -6.53
N VAL A 69 2.33 24.07 -7.62
CA VAL A 69 3.62 23.90 -8.30
C VAL A 69 3.65 24.60 -9.67
N GLY A 70 2.58 25.31 -10.05
CA GLY A 70 2.47 25.96 -11.35
C GLY A 70 2.41 24.96 -12.50
N TYR A 71 3.19 25.19 -13.56
CA TYR A 71 3.20 24.32 -14.74
C TYR A 71 4.04 23.06 -14.52
N LEU A 72 3.44 21.88 -14.70
CA LEU A 72 4.13 20.59 -14.51
C LEU A 72 5.29 20.38 -15.51
N THR A 73 5.32 21.11 -16.61
CA THR A 73 6.45 21.11 -17.55
C THR A 73 7.75 21.59 -16.92
N ASP A 74 7.67 22.54 -15.98
CA ASP A 74 8.83 23.20 -15.38
C ASP A 74 9.18 22.65 -13.99
N VAL A 75 8.39 21.71 -13.47
CA VAL A 75 8.57 21.15 -12.13
C VAL A 75 9.84 20.30 -12.07
N GLN A 76 10.71 20.65 -11.12
CA GLN A 76 11.87 19.85 -10.78
C GLN A 76 11.47 18.68 -9.87
N LEU A 77 11.42 17.50 -10.45
CA LEU A 77 11.14 16.26 -9.73
C LEU A 77 12.31 15.93 -8.78
N GLY A 78 11.99 15.66 -7.53
CA GLY A 78 12.98 15.32 -6.53
C GLY A 78 12.35 14.82 -5.23
N PRO A 79 13.17 14.31 -4.29
CA PRO A 79 12.69 13.69 -3.05
C PRO A 79 11.77 14.59 -2.22
N ALA A 80 11.91 15.92 -2.37
CA ALA A 80 11.08 16.90 -1.68
C ALA A 80 9.61 16.88 -2.12
N LEU A 81 9.31 16.43 -3.34
CA LEU A 81 7.94 16.34 -3.87
C LEU A 81 7.36 14.93 -3.77
N GLU A 82 8.14 13.96 -3.27
CA GLU A 82 7.69 12.57 -3.12
C GLU A 82 6.52 12.49 -2.12
N ASN A 83 5.42 11.87 -2.56
CA ASN A 83 4.18 11.69 -1.79
C ASN A 83 3.53 13.01 -1.30
N HIS A 84 3.90 14.15 -1.91
CA HIS A 84 3.30 15.44 -1.62
C HIS A 84 2.06 15.69 -2.47
N TYR A 85 1.04 16.27 -1.84
CA TYR A 85 -0.18 16.68 -2.52
C TYR A 85 0.10 17.98 -3.27
N VAL A 86 0.01 17.95 -4.60
CA VAL A 86 0.33 19.08 -5.46
C VAL A 86 -0.87 19.47 -6.32
N ARG A 87 -0.93 20.74 -6.68
CA ARG A 87 -1.79 21.27 -7.73
C ARG A 87 -0.88 21.83 -8.82
N GLY A 88 -1.09 21.41 -10.06
CA GLY A 88 -0.35 21.95 -11.20
C GLY A 88 -1.19 22.00 -12.45
N GLU A 89 -0.70 22.76 -13.41
CA GLU A 89 -1.30 22.92 -14.74
C GLU A 89 -0.43 22.22 -15.79
N ALA A 90 -1.07 21.55 -16.73
CA ALA A 90 -0.38 20.86 -17.80
C ALA A 90 -1.28 20.62 -19.01
N LEU A 91 -0.64 20.46 -20.16
CA LEU A 91 -1.26 19.84 -21.32
C LEU A 91 -0.81 18.38 -21.35
N LEU A 92 -1.74 17.46 -21.50
CA LEU A 92 -1.43 16.04 -21.67
C LEU A 92 -1.14 15.75 -23.15
N ALA A 93 -0.14 14.93 -23.40
CA ALA A 93 0.18 14.49 -24.75
C ALA A 93 -0.90 13.54 -25.29
N SER A 94 -1.35 13.80 -26.52
CA SER A 94 -2.46 13.07 -27.16
C SER A 94 -2.03 11.75 -27.78
N ASP A 95 -0.74 11.59 -28.07
CA ASP A 95 -0.16 10.49 -28.84
C ASP A 95 0.05 9.19 -28.04
N SER A 96 0.01 9.29 -26.71
CA SER A 96 0.41 8.23 -25.78
C SER A 96 -0.59 8.05 -24.63
N ALA A 97 -1.84 8.48 -24.84
CA ALA A 97 -2.91 8.30 -23.87
C ALA A 97 -3.30 6.81 -23.77
N VAL A 98 -2.98 6.19 -22.66
CA VAL A 98 -3.26 4.79 -22.35
C VAL A 98 -4.56 4.71 -21.59
N ARG A 99 -5.48 3.86 -22.06
CA ARG A 99 -6.69 3.50 -21.31
C ARG A 99 -6.45 2.18 -20.61
N TYR A 100 -6.73 2.13 -19.31
CA TYR A 100 -6.70 0.89 -18.57
C TYR A 100 -7.80 0.87 -17.49
N SER A 101 -8.04 -0.30 -16.91
CA SER A 101 -8.99 -0.50 -15.80
C SER A 101 -8.30 -1.33 -14.74
N ARG A 102 -8.68 -1.12 -13.48
CA ARG A 102 -8.16 -1.90 -12.36
C ARG A 102 -9.11 -3.05 -12.04
N PRO A 103 -8.61 -4.24 -11.69
CA PRO A 103 -9.46 -5.32 -11.20
C PRO A 103 -10.27 -4.84 -10.00
N LEU A 104 -11.57 -5.18 -9.97
CA LEU A 104 -12.51 -4.84 -8.89
C LEU A 104 -12.96 -3.37 -8.82
N GLU A 105 -12.60 -2.54 -9.80
CA GLU A 105 -13.13 -1.17 -9.96
C GLU A 105 -13.98 -1.08 -11.23
N SER A 106 -15.11 -0.35 -11.16
CA SER A 106 -15.98 -0.11 -12.32
C SER A 106 -15.49 1.02 -13.22
N ASP A 107 -14.56 1.84 -12.73
CA ASP A 107 -14.09 3.02 -13.44
C ASP A 107 -12.94 2.69 -14.39
N SER A 108 -12.76 3.56 -15.38
CA SER A 108 -11.59 3.51 -16.24
C SER A 108 -10.62 4.64 -15.92
N TYR A 109 -9.37 4.41 -16.28
CA TYR A 109 -8.28 5.33 -16.05
C TYR A 109 -7.62 5.66 -17.38
N ARG A 110 -7.38 6.95 -17.58
CA ARG A 110 -6.60 7.47 -18.70
C ARG A 110 -5.28 7.97 -18.17
N LEU A 111 -4.21 7.39 -18.66
CA LEU A 111 -2.85 7.76 -18.32
C LEU A 111 -2.21 8.46 -19.53
N ALA A 112 -1.66 9.64 -19.35
CA ALA A 112 -0.90 10.33 -20.39
C ALA A 112 0.24 11.12 -19.76
N HIS A 113 1.34 11.30 -20.50
CA HIS A 113 2.43 12.13 -20.04
C HIS A 113 2.15 13.62 -20.28
N VAL A 114 2.83 14.47 -19.51
CA VAL A 114 2.77 15.93 -19.68
C VAL A 114 3.53 16.31 -20.95
N ALA A 115 2.89 17.02 -21.87
CA ALA A 115 3.52 17.51 -23.09
C ALA A 115 4.71 18.42 -22.75
N GLY A 116 5.91 18.04 -23.19
CA GLY A 116 7.16 18.75 -22.84
C GLY A 116 7.87 18.22 -21.59
N ASN A 117 7.28 17.24 -20.88
CA ASN A 117 7.90 16.55 -19.74
C ASN A 117 7.47 15.07 -19.66
N GLU A 118 8.20 14.20 -20.37
CA GLU A 118 7.93 12.75 -20.46
C GLU A 118 8.10 11.99 -19.13
N ARG A 119 8.65 12.64 -18.10
CA ARG A 119 8.82 12.04 -16.78
C ARG A 119 7.57 12.13 -15.93
N ILE A 120 6.65 13.05 -16.19
CA ILE A 120 5.42 13.20 -15.41
C ILE A 120 4.27 12.58 -16.19
N TRP A 121 3.65 11.59 -15.59
CA TRP A 121 2.48 10.90 -16.08
C TRP A 121 1.30 11.24 -15.18
N VAL A 122 0.21 11.68 -15.79
CA VAL A 122 -1.00 12.07 -15.08
C VAL A 122 -2.06 11.02 -15.30
N GLU A 123 -2.60 10.51 -14.19
CA GLU A 123 -3.72 9.59 -14.20
C GLU A 123 -5.03 10.33 -13.99
N VAL A 124 -5.94 10.21 -14.95
CA VAL A 124 -7.28 10.79 -14.87
C VAL A 124 -8.29 9.66 -14.76
N ARG A 125 -8.99 9.61 -13.61
CA ARG A 125 -10.14 8.74 -13.40
C ARG A 125 -11.31 9.21 -14.27
N VAL A 126 -11.87 8.29 -15.03
CA VAL A 126 -13.08 8.47 -15.83
C VAL A 126 -14.17 7.59 -15.22
N PRO A 127 -15.17 8.18 -14.53
CA PRO A 127 -16.27 7.42 -13.97
C PRO A 127 -17.03 6.64 -15.03
N ASP A 128 -17.57 5.49 -14.63
CA ASP A 128 -18.41 4.68 -15.51
C ASP A 128 -19.58 5.48 -16.08
N GLY A 129 -19.89 5.29 -17.37
CA GLY A 129 -20.91 6.03 -18.11
C GLY A 129 -20.53 7.43 -18.59
N LEU A 130 -19.36 7.98 -18.21
CA LEU A 130 -18.80 9.24 -18.76
C LEU A 130 -17.77 9.01 -19.87
N GLU A 131 -17.67 7.77 -20.36
CA GLU A 131 -16.85 7.39 -21.50
C GLU A 131 -17.49 7.83 -22.82
N GLY A 132 -17.50 9.14 -23.08
CA GLY A 132 -17.91 9.70 -24.37
C GLY A 132 -16.83 9.52 -25.46
N PRO A 133 -17.21 9.63 -26.75
CA PRO A 133 -16.27 9.59 -27.88
C PRO A 133 -15.27 10.76 -27.91
N HIS A 134 -15.54 11.84 -27.17
CA HIS A 134 -14.71 13.06 -27.13
C HIS A 134 -14.28 13.40 -25.70
N PHE A 135 -13.42 12.57 -25.11
CA PHE A 135 -12.81 12.89 -23.83
C PHE A 135 -11.83 14.06 -24.00
N VAL A 136 -12.14 15.19 -23.36
CA VAL A 136 -11.23 16.35 -23.29
C VAL A 136 -10.52 16.30 -21.94
N PRO A 137 -9.20 16.08 -21.89
CA PRO A 137 -8.48 16.06 -20.62
C PRO A 137 -8.54 17.46 -19.97
N PRO A 138 -8.64 17.53 -18.63
CA PRO A 138 -8.48 18.78 -17.89
C PRO A 138 -7.12 19.43 -18.15
N SER A 139 -6.98 20.72 -17.86
CA SER A 139 -5.68 21.42 -17.88
C SER A 139 -5.10 21.65 -16.48
N SER A 140 -5.90 21.42 -15.44
CA SER A 140 -5.51 21.56 -14.04
C SER A 140 -5.69 20.22 -13.33
N PHE A 141 -4.64 19.81 -12.63
CA PHE A 141 -4.57 18.52 -11.96
C PHE A 141 -4.25 18.72 -10.50
N VAL A 142 -4.89 17.92 -9.67
CA VAL A 142 -4.65 17.87 -8.23
C VAL A 142 -4.50 16.42 -7.86
N GLY A 143 -3.36 16.07 -7.30
CA GLY A 143 -2.99 14.69 -7.01
C GLY A 143 -1.73 14.62 -6.15
N ARG A 144 -1.18 13.42 -6.01
CA ARG A 144 0.11 13.25 -5.35
C ARG A 144 1.15 12.83 -6.34
N LEU A 145 2.30 13.49 -6.27
CA LEU A 145 3.47 13.07 -7.02
C LEU A 145 4.12 11.86 -6.35
N VAL A 146 4.09 10.72 -7.04
CA VAL A 146 4.68 9.47 -6.55
C VAL A 146 5.62 8.91 -7.62
N PRO A 147 6.89 8.63 -7.29
CA PRO A 147 7.78 7.91 -8.19
C PRO A 147 7.16 6.56 -8.56
N LEU A 148 7.23 6.18 -9.84
CA LEU A 148 6.64 4.93 -10.34
C LEU A 148 7.12 3.71 -9.54
N GLU A 149 8.40 3.66 -9.17
CA GLU A 149 9.00 2.58 -8.36
C GLU A 149 8.35 2.42 -6.97
N LYS A 150 7.69 3.46 -6.46
CA LYS A 150 7.07 3.50 -5.14
C LYS A 150 5.54 3.51 -5.18
N SER A 151 4.96 3.44 -6.38
CA SER A 151 3.51 3.52 -6.64
C SER A 151 2.71 2.28 -6.19
N GLY A 152 3.40 1.20 -5.80
CA GLY A 152 2.81 0.01 -5.17
C GLY A 152 1.98 -0.87 -6.13
N LEU A 153 1.25 -1.83 -5.54
CA LEU A 153 0.54 -2.87 -6.30
C LEU A 153 -0.54 -2.35 -7.25
N SER A 154 -1.13 -1.18 -6.98
CA SER A 154 -2.20 -0.59 -7.79
C SER A 154 -1.76 -0.21 -9.21
N HIS A 155 -0.45 -0.10 -9.44
CA HIS A 155 0.14 0.30 -10.72
C HIS A 155 1.02 -0.81 -11.33
N ASN A 156 0.97 -2.03 -10.80
CA ASN A 156 1.81 -3.14 -11.29
C ASN A 156 1.56 -3.50 -12.77
N ASP A 157 0.35 -3.29 -13.28
CA ASP A 157 0.01 -3.54 -14.69
C ASP A 157 0.19 -2.31 -15.59
N LEU A 158 0.63 -1.17 -15.04
CA LEU A 158 0.71 0.10 -15.78
C LEU A 158 1.74 0.03 -16.91
N ASP A 159 2.92 -0.52 -16.63
CA ASP A 159 3.99 -0.71 -17.62
C ASP A 159 3.54 -1.62 -18.77
N ARG A 160 2.77 -2.66 -18.45
CA ARG A 160 2.19 -3.56 -19.45
C ARG A 160 1.14 -2.85 -20.29
N ALA A 161 0.29 -2.01 -19.68
CA ALA A 161 -0.73 -1.24 -20.39
C ALA A 161 -0.09 -0.22 -21.34
N VAL A 162 0.96 0.49 -20.89
CA VAL A 162 1.72 1.44 -21.72
C VAL A 162 2.43 0.75 -22.88
N THR A 163 3.05 -0.40 -22.63
CA THR A 163 3.68 -1.20 -23.68
C THR A 163 2.64 -1.72 -24.69
N ALA A 164 1.45 -2.13 -24.21
CA ALA A 164 0.37 -2.61 -25.08
C ALA A 164 -0.20 -1.50 -25.99
N SER A 165 -0.15 -0.24 -25.57
CA SER A 165 -0.50 0.91 -26.42
C SER A 165 0.63 1.38 -27.33
N GLY A 166 1.79 0.70 -27.33
CA GLY A 166 2.95 1.04 -28.16
C GLY A 166 3.84 2.17 -27.60
N GLY A 167 3.60 2.60 -26.35
CA GLY A 167 4.42 3.58 -25.66
C GLY A 167 5.54 2.91 -24.84
N SER A 168 6.44 3.73 -24.30
CA SER A 168 7.44 3.32 -23.32
C SER A 168 7.46 4.32 -22.18
N MET A 169 7.32 3.84 -20.94
CA MET A 169 7.38 4.70 -19.76
C MET A 169 8.82 4.73 -19.21
N PRO A 170 9.40 5.90 -18.94
CA PRO A 170 10.70 6.00 -18.28
C PRO A 170 10.68 5.34 -16.90
N LYS A 171 11.80 4.73 -16.48
CA LYS A 171 11.91 4.10 -15.14
C LYS A 171 11.88 5.13 -14.01
N ASP A 172 12.39 6.33 -14.29
CA ASP A 172 12.39 7.50 -13.41
C ASP A 172 11.10 8.34 -13.54
N ALA A 173 10.02 7.75 -14.08
CA ALA A 173 8.73 8.41 -14.21
C ALA A 173 8.05 8.63 -12.85
N TRP A 174 7.25 9.68 -12.79
CA TRP A 174 6.43 10.08 -11.66
C TRP A 174 4.97 10.09 -12.07
N LEU A 175 4.12 9.58 -11.19
CA LEU A 175 2.67 9.55 -11.35
C LEU A 175 2.05 10.70 -10.55
N LEU A 176 1.04 11.34 -11.14
CA LEU A 176 0.16 12.33 -10.50
C LEU A 176 -1.29 11.87 -10.50
#